data_AF-A0A0G4MIX9-F1
#
_entry.id   AF-A0A0G4MIX9-F1
#
_cell.length_a   1.000
_cell.length_b   1.000
_cell.length_c   1.000
_cell.angle_alpha   90.00
_cell.angle_beta   90.00
_cell.angle_gamma   90.00
#
_symmetry.space_group_name_H-M   'P 1'
#
loop_
_entity.id
_entity.type
_entity.pdbx_description
1 polymer ?
#
loop_
_entity_poly.entity_id
_entity_poly.type
_entity_poly.pdbx_seq_one_letter_code
_entity_poly.pdbx_strand_id
1 'polypeptide(L)'
;MDFDWAPATVHREGVKNYEQLFCYWTPEIGSNPAKVGLMSIPSKEIVRTLNLFSVSDVKLHWQSDASFLCVKVDRHSKSKKSQATSLEIFRVKEKGVPVEVVDTIKDTVVNFAWEPK
;
A
#
# COMPACT_ATOMS: atom_id res chain seq x y z
N MET A 1 -1.57 10.71 7.45
CA MET A 1 -1.57 11.07 6.01
C MET A 1 -0.12 11.09 5.61
N ASP A 2 0.29 10.14 4.78
CA ASP A 2 1.69 9.90 4.43
C ASP A 2 1.77 9.47 2.97
N PHE A 3 2.92 9.68 2.35
CA PHE A 3 3.18 9.29 0.97
C PHE A 3 4.63 8.86 0.80
N ASP A 4 4.89 7.99 -0.17
CA ASP A 4 6.24 7.54 -0.48
C ASP A 4 6.41 7.26 -1.97
N TRP A 5 7.60 7.54 -2.48
CA TRP A 5 7.96 7.32 -3.88
C TRP A 5 8.48 5.90 -4.07
N ALA A 6 8.20 5.31 -5.23
CA ALA A 6 8.87 4.08 -5.62
C ALA A 6 10.39 4.34 -5.65
N PRO A 7 11.22 3.53 -4.98
CA PRO A 7 12.66 3.75 -4.87
C PRO A 7 13.41 3.50 -6.18
N ALA A 8 12.76 2.85 -7.16
CA ALA A 8 13.30 2.55 -8.47
C ALA A 8 12.24 2.79 -9.56
N THR A 9 12.70 3.11 -10.77
CA THR A 9 11.82 3.27 -11.93
C THR A 9 11.11 1.95 -12.25
N VAL A 10 9.78 2.00 -12.16
CA VAL A 10 8.92 0.82 -12.35
C VAL A 10 8.67 0.59 -13.83
N HIS A 11 8.76 -0.67 -14.25
CA HIS A 11 8.35 -1.11 -15.58
C HIS A 11 7.15 -2.02 -15.44
N ARG A 12 5.94 -1.46 -15.57
CA ARG A 12 4.68 -2.22 -15.48
C ARG A 12 4.32 -2.83 -16.83
N GLU A 13 3.72 -4.02 -16.79
CA GLU A 13 3.26 -4.71 -17.99
C GLU A 13 2.29 -3.82 -18.81
N GLY A 14 2.62 -3.61 -20.09
CA GLY A 14 1.80 -2.83 -21.02
C GLY A 14 2.08 -1.32 -21.02
N VAL A 15 2.89 -0.80 -20.10
CA VAL A 15 3.28 0.63 -20.08
C VAL A 15 4.57 0.82 -20.88
N LYS A 16 4.48 1.58 -21.98
CA LYS A 16 5.62 1.85 -22.88
C LYS A 16 6.28 3.20 -22.63
N ASN A 17 5.56 4.11 -21.99
CA ASN A 17 6.04 5.46 -21.70
C ASN A 17 6.70 5.49 -20.32
N TYR A 18 7.58 6.46 -20.11
CA TYR A 18 8.15 6.70 -18.79
C TYR A 18 7.06 6.97 -17.75
N GLU A 19 7.21 6.33 -16.59
CA GLU A 19 6.43 6.66 -15.41
C GLU A 19 7.27 6.56 -14.14
N GLN A 20 6.91 7.38 -13.16
CA GLN A 20 7.26 7.18 -11.76
C GLN A 20 6.01 6.87 -10.98
N LEU A 21 6.11 5.98 -10.00
CA LEU A 21 5.01 5.68 -9.12
C LEU A 21 5.27 6.33 -7.75
N PHE A 22 4.20 6.85 -7.16
CA PHE A 22 4.19 7.15 -5.74
C PHE A 22 2.90 6.59 -5.13
N CYS A 23 2.99 6.22 -3.88
CA CYS A 23 1.87 5.76 -3.09
C CYS A 23 1.54 6.79 -2.02
N TYR A 24 0.26 6.92 -1.70
CA TYR A 24 -0.21 7.75 -0.60
C TYR A 24 -1.38 7.06 0.09
N TRP A 25 -1.67 7.49 1.31
CA TRP A 25 -2.86 7.06 2.01
C TRP A 25 -3.61 8.18 2.71
N THR A 26 -4.92 8.00 2.81
CA THR A 26 -5.84 8.89 3.52
C THR A 26 -6.59 8.12 4.60
N PRO A 27 -6.75 8.69 5.81
CA PRO A 27 -7.51 8.06 6.89
C PRO A 27 -9.02 8.03 6.59
N GLU A 28 -9.77 7.31 7.42
CA GLU A 28 -11.24 7.35 7.41
C GLU A 28 -11.72 8.76 7.80
N ILE A 29 -12.65 9.31 7.00
CA ILE A 29 -13.24 10.64 7.24
C ILE A 29 -14.75 10.52 7.08
N GLY A 30 -15.47 10.59 8.20
CA GLY A 30 -16.92 10.40 8.23
C GLY A 30 -17.30 8.99 7.77
N SER A 31 -18.07 8.89 6.69
CA SER A 31 -18.45 7.62 6.06
C SER A 31 -17.46 7.13 4.99
N ASN A 32 -16.43 7.91 4.66
CA ASN A 32 -15.45 7.52 3.67
C ASN A 32 -14.43 6.55 4.29
N PRO A 33 -14.16 5.39 3.65
CA PRO A 33 -13.14 4.47 4.12
C PRO A 33 -11.74 5.08 4.01
N ALA A 34 -10.79 4.52 4.75
CA ALA A 34 -9.38 4.81 4.50
C ALA A 34 -9.01 4.28 3.12
N LYS A 35 -8.11 4.97 2.43
CA LYS A 35 -7.72 4.62 1.06
C LYS A 35 -6.22 4.67 0.92
N VAL A 36 -5.67 3.69 0.22
CA VAL A 36 -4.31 3.70 -0.28
C VAL A 36 -4.38 3.81 -1.79
N GLY A 37 -3.76 4.85 -2.34
CA GLY A 37 -3.69 5.10 -3.78
C GLY A 37 -2.27 4.89 -4.27
N LEU A 38 -2.14 4.18 -5.39
CA LEU A 38 -0.93 4.11 -6.19
C LEU A 38 -1.15 4.94 -7.45
N MET A 39 -0.36 6.00 -7.64
CA MET A 39 -0.52 6.95 -8.74
C MET A 39 0.72 6.94 -9.64
N SER A 40 0.50 7.07 -10.94
CA SER A 40 1.54 7.25 -11.96
C SER A 40 1.77 8.72 -12.27
N ILE A 41 3.02 9.13 -12.43
CA ILE A 41 3.46 10.47 -12.81
C ILE A 41 4.31 10.36 -14.08
N PRO A 42 4.08 11.19 -15.11
CA PRO A 42 3.32 12.44 -15.08
C PRO A 42 1.81 12.34 -15.37
N SER A 43 1.29 11.16 -15.74
CA SER A 43 -0.12 11.02 -16.16
C SER A 43 -1.14 11.40 -15.08
N LYS A 44 -0.75 11.33 -13.80
CA LYS A 44 -1.62 11.46 -12.61
C LYS A 44 -2.72 10.42 -12.55
N GLU A 45 -2.56 9.33 -13.30
CA GLU A 45 -3.51 8.22 -13.32
C GLU A 45 -3.40 7.43 -12.01
N ILE A 46 -4.53 7.12 -11.39
CA ILE A 46 -4.59 6.19 -10.27
C ILE A 46 -4.49 4.77 -10.81
N VAL A 47 -3.31 4.18 -10.70
CA VAL A 47 -2.99 2.82 -11.12
C VAL A 47 -3.80 1.80 -10.32
N ARG A 48 -3.87 1.98 -9.01
CA ARG A 48 -4.58 1.07 -8.11
C ARG A 48 -5.07 1.80 -6.87
N THR A 49 -6.25 1.43 -6.39
CA THR A 49 -6.78 1.87 -5.10
C THR A 49 -7.09 0.66 -4.24
N LEU A 50 -6.69 0.72 -2.96
CA LEU A 50 -7.10 -0.21 -1.92
C LEU A 50 -7.93 0.55 -0.90
N ASN A 51 -9.16 0.10 -0.68
CA ASN A 51 -10.04 0.64 0.37
C ASN A 51 -9.87 -0.20 1.63
N LEU A 52 -9.75 0.46 2.77
CA LEU A 52 -9.50 -0.15 4.07
C LEU A 52 -10.54 0.31 5.08
N PHE A 53 -10.84 -0.55 6.06
CA PHE A 53 -11.82 -0.29 7.11
C PHE A 53 -11.24 -0.57 8.49
N SER A 54 -11.73 0.15 9.50
CA SER A 54 -11.30 0.02 10.90
C SER A 54 -9.78 0.17 11.04
N VAL A 55 -9.26 1.24 10.44
CA VAL A 55 -7.82 1.51 10.33
C VAL A 55 -7.39 2.49 11.43
N SER A 56 -6.31 2.14 12.14
CA SER A 56 -5.63 3.02 13.07
C SER A 56 -4.46 3.75 12.42
N ASP A 57 -3.60 3.03 11.69
CA ASP A 57 -2.45 3.62 10.97
C ASP A 57 -2.11 2.80 9.73
N VAL A 58 -1.40 3.42 8.80
CA VAL A 58 -0.85 2.77 7.61
C VAL A 58 0.61 3.18 7.43
N LYS A 59 1.49 2.20 7.26
CA LYS A 59 2.88 2.39 6.82
C LYS A 59 3.09 1.77 5.45
N LEU A 60 3.81 2.49 4.60
CA LEU A 60 4.12 2.10 3.23
C LEU A 60 5.57 1.61 3.20
N HIS A 61 5.79 0.41 2.66
CA HIS A 61 7.11 -0.21 2.57
C HIS A 61 7.35 -0.69 1.15
N TRP A 62 8.18 0.03 0.42
CA TRP A 62 8.62 -0.35 -0.92
C TRP A 62 9.75 -1.39 -0.88
N GLN A 63 9.66 -2.38 -1.76
CA GLN A 63 10.80 -3.26 -2.05
C GLN A 63 11.81 -2.47 -2.91
N SER A 64 13.11 -2.74 -2.72
CA SER A 64 14.22 -1.94 -3.29
C SER A 64 14.19 -1.77 -4.82
N ASP A 65 13.66 -2.73 -5.58
CA ASP A 65 13.53 -2.67 -7.05
C ASP A 65 12.11 -2.30 -7.52
N ALA A 66 11.28 -1.86 -6.57
CA ALA A 66 9.89 -1.45 -6.75
C ALA A 66 8.98 -2.51 -7.41
N SER A 67 9.33 -3.81 -7.31
CA SER A 67 8.42 -4.90 -7.72
C SER A 67 7.22 -5.04 -6.81
N PHE A 68 7.40 -4.74 -5.52
CA PHE A 68 6.38 -4.90 -4.49
C PHE A 68 6.27 -3.66 -3.63
N LEU A 69 5.05 -3.38 -3.19
CA LEU A 69 4.75 -2.42 -2.14
C LEU A 69 3.93 -3.15 -1.08
N CYS A 70 4.44 -3.21 0.14
CA CYS A 70 3.67 -3.67 1.29
C CYS A 70 3.03 -2.47 1.97
N VAL A 71 1.73 -2.56 2.17
CA VAL A 71 0.96 -1.65 3.01
C VAL A 71 0.73 -2.37 4.34
N LYS A 72 1.48 -1.95 5.37
CA LYS A 72 1.31 -2.43 6.75
C LYS A 72 0.16 -1.64 7.37
N VAL A 73 -0.98 -2.30 7.59
CA VAL A 73 -2.20 -1.66 8.11
C VAL A 73 -2.40 -2.10 9.54
N ASP A 74 -2.28 -1.16 10.48
CA ASP A 74 -2.66 -1.39 11.87
C ASP A 74 -4.17 -1.17 11.98
N ARG A 75 -4.89 -2.24 12.26
CA ARG A 75 -6.35 -2.31 12.37
C ARG A 75 -6.79 -2.34 13.83
N HIS A 76 -8.00 -1.87 14.10
CA HIS A 76 -8.66 -1.99 15.40
C HIS A 76 -10.00 -2.69 15.26
N SER A 77 -10.46 -3.36 16.32
CA SER A 77 -11.84 -3.87 16.35
C SER A 77 -12.86 -2.74 16.45
N LYS A 78 -14.13 -3.00 16.08
CA LYS A 78 -15.21 -2.00 16.17
C LYS A 78 -15.34 -1.36 17.55
N SER A 79 -15.06 -2.12 18.62
CA SER A 79 -15.08 -1.65 20.01
C SER A 79 -13.78 -0.97 20.46
N LYS A 80 -12.76 -0.92 19.59
CA LYS A 80 -11.41 -0.40 19.84
C LYS A 80 -10.65 -1.10 20.99
N LYS A 81 -11.07 -2.31 21.36
CA LYS A 81 -10.49 -3.09 22.48
C LYS A 81 -9.32 -3.98 22.06
N SER A 82 -9.18 -4.26 20.77
CA SER A 82 -8.13 -5.11 20.22
C SER A 82 -7.55 -4.48 18.97
N GLN A 83 -6.27 -4.74 18.75
CA GLN A 83 -5.56 -4.35 17.53
C GLN A 83 -5.11 -5.60 16.79
N ALA A 84 -4.84 -5.44 15.49
CA ALA A 84 -4.27 -6.46 14.63
C ALA A 84 -3.52 -5.76 13.51
N THR A 85 -2.51 -6.38 12.92
CA THR A 85 -1.86 -5.85 11.72
C THR A 85 -2.15 -6.74 10.53
N SER A 86 -2.53 -6.15 9.41
CA SER A 86 -2.61 -6.84 8.11
C SER A 86 -1.55 -6.34 7.16
N LEU A 87 -0.97 -7.26 6.40
CA LEU A 87 0.01 -6.96 5.35
C LEU A 87 -0.65 -7.12 3.98
N GLU A 88 -0.85 -6.01 3.29
CA GLU A 88 -1.50 -5.94 1.98
C GLU A 88 -0.41 -5.66 0.93
N ILE A 89 -0.12 -6.61 0.06
CA ILE A 89 1.02 -6.54 -0.87
C ILE A 89 0.53 -6.27 -2.30
N PHE A 90 0.99 -5.16 -2.87
CA PHE A 90 0.79 -4.80 -4.26
C PHE A 90 1.89 -5.46 -5.09
N ARG A 91 1.50 -6.22 -6.12
CA ARG A 91 2.40 -6.79 -7.13
C ARG A 91 2.50 -5.80 -8.29
N VAL A 92 3.41 -4.83 -8.16
CA VAL A 92 3.41 -3.60 -8.97
C VAL A 92 3.68 -3.86 -10.45
N LYS A 93 4.54 -4.83 -10.76
CA LYS A 93 4.93 -5.14 -12.15
C LYS A 93 3.90 -5.98 -12.90
N GLU A 94 2.97 -6.63 -12.19
CA GLU A 94 1.94 -7.48 -12.79
C GLU A 94 0.77 -6.66 -13.34
N LYS A 95 0.14 -7.14 -14.42
CA LYS A 95 -1.00 -6.48 -15.06
C LYS A 95 -2.14 -6.21 -14.06
N GLY A 96 -2.55 -4.95 -13.99
CA GLY A 96 -3.63 -4.51 -13.10
C GLY A 96 -3.25 -4.34 -11.63
N VAL A 97 -1.96 -4.56 -11.28
CA VAL A 97 -1.41 -4.41 -9.92
C VAL A 97 -2.29 -5.12 -8.87
N PRO A 98 -2.34 -6.47 -8.91
CA PRO A 98 -3.11 -7.23 -7.94
C PRO A 98 -2.59 -6.95 -6.52
N VAL A 99 -3.53 -6.98 -5.57
CA VAL A 99 -3.25 -6.79 -4.14
C VAL A 99 -3.60 -8.07 -3.41
N GLU A 100 -2.65 -8.60 -2.66
CA GLU A 100 -2.75 -9.84 -1.91
C GLU A 100 -2.70 -9.54 -0.41
N VAL A 101 -3.66 -10.08 0.35
CA VAL A 101 -3.62 -10.06 1.82
C VAL A 101 -2.79 -11.25 2.25
N VAL A 102 -1.55 -11.03 2.68
CA VAL A 102 -0.65 -12.13 3.04
C VAL A 102 -0.98 -12.70 4.41
N ASP A 103 -1.27 -11.83 5.38
CA ASP A 103 -1.59 -12.28 6.74
C ASP A 103 -2.42 -11.24 7.49
N THR A 104 -3.14 -11.70 8.51
CA THR A 104 -3.73 -10.88 9.57
C THR A 104 -3.21 -11.36 10.91
N ILE A 105 -2.21 -10.64 11.40
CA ILE A 105 -1.51 -10.92 12.65
C ILE A 105 -2.32 -10.30 13.79
N LYS A 106 -2.61 -11.09 14.82
CA LYS A 106 -3.44 -10.67 15.96
C LYS A 106 -2.78 -9.62 16.86
N ASP A 107 -1.49 -9.38 16.66
CA ASP A 107 -0.69 -8.39 17.38
C ASP A 107 -0.25 -7.27 16.45
N THR A 108 0.17 -6.16 17.04
CA THR A 108 0.74 -5.04 16.28
C THR A 108 2.15 -5.38 15.81
N VAL A 109 2.36 -5.40 14.50
CA VAL A 109 3.69 -5.53 13.92
C VAL A 109 4.41 -4.19 14.05
N VAL A 110 5.48 -4.17 14.83
CA VAL A 110 6.26 -2.94 15.08
C VAL A 110 7.06 -2.53 13.84
N ASN A 111 7.72 -3.48 13.19
CA ASN A 111 8.60 -3.21 12.06
C ASN A 111 8.39 -4.22 10.93
N PHE A 112 8.53 -3.76 9.70
CA PHE A 112 8.48 -4.56 8.49
C PHE A 112 9.65 -4.14 7.59
N ALA A 113 10.36 -5.14 7.06
CA ALA A 113 11.43 -4.92 6.11
C ALA A 113 11.35 -5.96 5.00
N TRP A 114 11.58 -5.51 3.77
CA TRP A 114 11.80 -6.40 2.65
C TRP A 114 13.21 -6.97 2.67
N GLU A 115 13.40 -8.14 2.07
CA GLU A 115 14.74 -8.63 1.75
C GLU A 115 15.44 -7.61 0.83
N PRO A 116 16.64 -7.14 1.20
CA PRO A 116 17.44 -6.28 0.35
C PRO A 116 17.92 -7.05 -0.89
N LYS A 117 18.17 -6.33 -1.97
CA LYS A 117 18.67 -6.88 -3.22
C LYS A 117 20.16 -6.64 -3.35
#